data_AF-A0A2J0MH13-F1
#
_entry.id   AF-A0A2J0MH13-F1
#
_cell.length_a   1.000
_cell.length_b   1.000
_cell.length_c   1.000
_cell.angle_alpha   90.00
_cell.angle_beta   90.00
_cell.angle_gamma   90.00
#
_symmetry.space_group_name_H-M   'P 1'
#
loop_
_entity.id
_entity.type
_entity.pdbx_description
1 polymer ?
#
loop_
_entity_poly.entity_id
_entity_poly.type
_entity_poly.pdbx_seq_one_letter_code
_entity_poly.pdbx_strand_id
1 'polypeptide(L)'
;MDIQISQIQNIPLVINILKVFVTGFLAFFLAFFLTPLWTHILFKYRIGIKIKEKSVNGDQLTFVNKLHAGKQGTPTMGGVIVWVAVLLLALSSHYIFPFIAEWTGVNFIARLDFF
;
A
#
# COMPACT_ATOMS: atom_id res chain seq x y z
N MET A 1 -11.23 -41.13 -10.44
CA MET A 1 -10.01 -40.34 -10.18
C MET A 1 -9.94 -40.20 -8.67
N ASP A 2 -9.16 -41.07 -8.03
CA ASP A 2 -9.09 -41.12 -6.58
C ASP A 2 -8.30 -39.92 -6.08
N ILE A 3 -8.96 -39.06 -5.31
CA ILE A 3 -8.30 -37.93 -4.66
C ILE A 3 -7.35 -38.52 -3.63
N GLN A 4 -6.06 -38.34 -3.85
CA GLN A 4 -5.03 -38.86 -2.96
C GLN A 4 -5.08 -38.10 -1.63
N ILE A 5 -4.97 -38.79 -0.49
CA ILE A 5 -5.04 -38.18 0.85
C ILE A 5 -4.06 -36.99 1.00
N SER A 6 -2.91 -37.05 0.34
CA SER A 6 -1.93 -35.96 0.26
C SER A 6 -2.47 -34.69 -0.39
N GLN A 7 -3.35 -34.78 -1.38
CA GLN A 7 -3.97 -33.62 -2.02
C GLN A 7 -4.94 -32.91 -1.08
N ILE A 8 -5.67 -33.66 -0.24
CA ILE A 8 -6.65 -33.11 0.70
C ILE A 8 -5.96 -32.21 1.74
N GLN A 9 -4.78 -32.62 2.24
CA GLN A 9 -4.02 -31.84 3.22
C GLN A 9 -3.44 -30.54 2.64
N ASN A 10 -3.17 -30.50 1.33
CA ASN A 10 -2.56 -29.33 0.68
C ASN A 10 -3.58 -28.27 0.25
N ILE A 11 -4.86 -28.61 0.12
CA ILE A 11 -5.92 -27.67 -0.30
C ILE A 11 -6.00 -26.43 0.62
N PRO A 12 -6.04 -26.56 1.97
CA PRO A 12 -6.08 -25.38 2.85
C PRO A 12 -4.84 -24.48 2.67
N LEU A 13 -3.67 -25.09 2.49
CA LEU A 13 -2.42 -24.37 2.28
C LEU A 13 -2.47 -23.56 0.98
N VAL A 14 -2.88 -24.19 -0.14
CA VAL A 14 -3.01 -23.53 -1.44
C VAL A 14 -3.98 -22.35 -1.34
N ILE A 15 -5.11 -22.50 -0.64
CA ILE A 15 -6.06 -21.41 -0.47
C ILE A 15 -5.46 -20.26 0.36
N ASN A 16 -4.74 -20.55 1.44
CA ASN A 16 -4.10 -19.50 2.24
C ASN A 16 -3.05 -18.73 1.43
N ILE A 17 -2.27 -19.42 0.61
CA ILE A 17 -1.32 -18.79 -0.31
C ILE A 17 -2.07 -17.87 -1.28
N LEU A 18 -3.15 -18.35 -1.91
CA LEU A 18 -3.96 -17.54 -2.82
C LEU A 18 -4.54 -16.30 -2.13
N LYS A 19 -5.02 -16.41 -0.89
CA LYS A 19 -5.50 -15.25 -0.11
C LYS A 19 -4.40 -14.20 0.04
N VAL A 20 -3.19 -14.59 0.44
CA VAL A 20 -2.06 -13.66 0.62
C VAL A 20 -1.72 -12.95 -0.68
N PHE A 21 -1.61 -13.70 -1.78
CA PHE A 21 -1.28 -13.11 -3.09
C PHE A 21 -2.38 -12.16 -3.58
N VAL A 22 -3.64 -12.59 -3.58
CA VAL A 22 -4.75 -11.77 -4.08
C VAL A 22 -4.89 -10.50 -3.25
N THR A 23 -4.87 -10.61 -1.93
CA THR A 23 -4.93 -9.45 -1.04
C THR A 23 -3.72 -8.52 -1.22
N GLY A 24 -2.52 -9.07 -1.42
CA GLY A 24 -1.32 -8.29 -1.73
C GLY A 24 -1.43 -7.53 -3.06
N PHE A 25 -1.97 -8.16 -4.10
CA PHE A 25 -2.24 -7.50 -5.39
C PHE A 25 -3.28 -6.39 -5.23
N LEU A 26 -4.37 -6.63 -4.49
CA LEU A 26 -5.38 -5.60 -4.21
C LEU A 26 -4.77 -4.40 -3.47
N ALA A 27 -3.93 -4.65 -2.46
CA ALA A 27 -3.23 -3.60 -1.74
C ALA A 27 -2.29 -2.78 -2.66
N PHE A 28 -1.54 -3.47 -3.54
CA PHE A 28 -0.68 -2.82 -4.52
C PHE A 28 -1.47 -1.90 -5.45
N PHE A 29 -2.54 -2.39 -6.08
CA PHE A 29 -3.33 -1.57 -7.00
C PHE A 29 -4.00 -0.40 -6.28
N LEU A 30 -4.53 -0.64 -5.08
CA LEU A 30 -5.11 0.43 -4.27
C LEU A 30 -4.10 1.54 -3.96
N ALA A 31 -2.90 1.18 -3.52
CA ALA A 31 -1.82 2.14 -3.28
C ALA A 31 -1.36 2.84 -4.57
N PHE A 32 -1.25 2.09 -5.68
CA PHE A 32 -0.85 2.60 -6.99
C PHE A 32 -1.82 3.69 -7.47
N PHE A 33 -3.12 3.47 -7.37
CA PHE A 33 -4.14 4.45 -7.75
C PHE A 33 -4.27 5.61 -6.75
N LEU A 34 -3.97 5.38 -5.46
CA LEU A 34 -3.98 6.44 -4.44
C LEU A 34 -2.77 7.38 -4.56
N THR A 35 -1.64 6.88 -5.06
CA THR A 35 -0.39 7.63 -5.20
C THR A 35 -0.52 8.93 -6.03
N PRO A 36 -1.09 8.94 -7.26
CA PRO A 36 -1.25 10.19 -8.02
C PRO A 36 -2.15 11.20 -7.31
N LEU A 37 -3.22 10.74 -6.63
CA LEU A 37 -4.10 11.61 -5.86
C LEU A 37 -3.35 12.29 -4.70
N TRP A 38 -2.62 11.49 -3.92
CA TRP A 38 -1.88 12.01 -2.76
C TRP A 38 -0.71 12.90 -3.16
N THR A 39 0.06 12.49 -4.16
CA THR A 39 1.20 13.30 -4.65
C THR A 39 0.74 14.63 -5.24
N HIS A 40 -0.41 14.69 -5.92
CA HIS A 40 -1.00 15.95 -6.38
C HIS A 40 -1.26 16.92 -5.21
N ILE A 41 -1.81 16.43 -4.10
CA ILE A 41 -2.02 17.22 -2.88
C ILE A 41 -0.68 17.72 -2.33
N LEU A 42 0.31 16.84 -2.18
CA LEU A 42 1.63 17.22 -1.65
C LEU A 42 2.32 18.28 -2.50
N PHE A 43 2.25 18.16 -3.83
CA PHE A 43 2.79 19.17 -4.74
C PHE A 43 2.01 20.49 -4.66
N LYS A 44 0.67 20.44 -4.61
CA LYS A 44 -0.18 21.64 -4.50
C LYS A 44 0.13 22.46 -3.25
N TYR A 45 0.35 21.79 -2.12
CA TYR A 45 0.68 22.44 -0.85
C TYR A 45 2.18 22.61 -0.60
N ARG A 46 3.04 22.27 -1.58
CA ARG A 46 4.51 22.34 -1.50
C ARG A 46 5.08 21.63 -0.26
N ILE A 47 4.48 20.49 0.08
CA ILE A 47 4.89 19.64 1.19
C ILE A 47 5.97 18.69 0.69
N GLY A 48 7.23 19.05 0.92
CA GLY A 48 8.37 18.28 0.44
C GLY A 48 9.65 18.56 1.23
N ILE A 49 10.73 17.90 0.83
CA ILE A 49 12.04 18.02 1.46
C ILE A 49 12.56 19.45 1.29
N LYS A 50 12.94 20.08 2.40
CA LYS A 50 13.61 21.39 2.43
C LYS A 50 15.09 21.20 2.75
N ILE A 51 15.97 21.73 1.91
CA ILE A 51 17.43 21.68 2.09
C ILE A 51 17.85 22.80 3.04
N LYS A 52 18.70 22.50 4.03
CA LYS A 52 19.12 23.46 5.06
C LYS A 52 20.30 24.28 4.58
N GLU A 53 20.26 25.59 4.74
CA GLU A 53 21.35 26.47 4.29
C GLU A 53 22.54 26.53 5.27
N LYS A 54 22.27 26.36 6.56
CA LYS A 54 23.26 26.50 7.64
C LYS A 54 23.43 25.22 8.44
N SER A 55 24.66 24.99 8.90
CA SER A 55 25.01 23.93 9.84
C SER A 55 24.43 24.24 11.22
N VAL A 56 24.46 23.25 12.11
CA VAL A 56 24.10 23.44 13.53
C VAL A 56 24.96 24.51 14.23
N ASN A 57 26.17 24.76 13.73
CA ASN A 57 27.09 25.77 14.26
C ASN A 57 26.95 27.14 13.58
N GLY A 58 26.08 27.26 12.57
CA GLY A 58 25.82 28.50 11.82
C GLY A 58 26.60 28.66 10.51
N ASP A 59 27.52 27.73 10.21
CA ASP A 59 28.33 27.76 8.99
C ASP A 59 27.50 27.47 7.73
N GLN A 60 27.87 28.04 6.59
CA GLN A 60 27.21 27.74 5.31
C GLN A 60 27.52 26.32 4.82
N LEU A 61 26.47 25.57 4.45
CA LEU A 61 26.56 24.21 3.93
C LEU A 61 26.74 24.19 2.40
N THR A 62 27.91 24.54 1.89
CA THR A 62 28.16 24.63 0.43
C THR A 62 28.14 23.26 -0.27
N PHE A 63 28.84 22.27 0.27
CA PHE A 63 28.94 20.94 -0.35
C PHE A 63 27.68 20.09 -0.15
N VAL A 64 27.14 20.05 1.06
CA VAL A 64 25.94 19.26 1.39
C VAL A 64 24.75 19.75 0.57
N ASN A 65 24.58 21.07 0.42
CA ASN A 65 23.47 21.61 -0.37
C ASN A 65 23.63 21.29 -1.85
N LYS A 66 24.84 21.37 -2.38
CA LYS A 66 25.12 21.02 -3.78
C LYS A 66 24.80 19.55 -4.06
N LEU A 67 25.13 18.65 -3.14
CA LEU A 67 24.87 17.20 -3.29
C LEU A 67 23.38 16.84 -3.13
N HIS A 68 22.64 17.59 -2.31
CA HIS A 68 21.22 17.29 -2.04
C HIS A 68 20.22 18.17 -2.80
N ALA A 69 20.69 19.11 -3.63
CA ALA A 69 19.85 20.03 -4.40
C ALA A 69 18.76 19.31 -5.21
N GLY A 70 19.08 18.15 -5.81
CA GLY A 70 18.13 17.36 -6.59
C GLY A 70 16.96 16.78 -5.80
N LYS A 71 17.03 16.74 -4.46
CA LYS A 71 15.95 16.27 -3.58
C LYS A 71 14.99 17.39 -3.15
N GLN A 72 15.33 18.65 -3.43
CA GLN A 72 14.53 19.80 -3.00
C GLN A 72 13.12 19.72 -3.59
N GLY A 73 12.12 19.89 -2.73
CA GLY A 73 10.71 19.84 -3.15
C GLY A 73 10.18 18.44 -3.48
N THR A 74 10.99 17.38 -3.31
CA THR A 74 10.48 16.00 -3.42
C THR A 74 9.42 15.77 -2.33
N PRO A 75 8.22 15.27 -2.67
CA PRO A 75 7.15 15.06 -1.70
C PRO A 75 7.58 14.19 -0.52
N THR A 76 7.21 14.61 0.68
CA THR A 76 7.40 13.85 1.92
C THR A 76 6.08 13.24 2.37
N MET A 77 6.10 12.23 3.25
CA MET A 77 4.91 11.51 3.75
C MET A 77 4.30 10.45 2.82
N GLY A 78 5.14 9.66 2.15
CA GLY A 78 4.69 8.43 1.47
C GLY A 78 4.02 7.41 2.40
N GLY A 79 4.36 7.42 3.70
CA GLY A 79 3.76 6.51 4.69
C GLY A 79 2.24 6.65 4.82
N VAL A 80 1.66 7.82 4.51
CA VAL A 80 0.20 8.01 4.51
C VAL A 80 -0.47 7.08 3.49
N ILE A 81 0.14 6.88 2.32
CA ILE A 81 -0.38 5.97 1.29
C ILE A 81 -0.44 4.54 1.85
N VAL A 82 0.59 4.11 2.59
CA VAL A 82 0.65 2.77 3.18
C VAL A 82 -0.48 2.57 4.19
N TRP A 83 -0.59 3.46 5.18
CA TRP A 83 -1.61 3.33 6.23
C TRP A 83 -3.04 3.45 5.69
N VAL A 84 -3.29 4.41 4.78
CA VAL A 84 -4.61 4.60 4.19
C VAL A 84 -4.99 3.43 3.30
N ALA A 85 -4.08 2.90 2.47
CA ALA A 85 -4.38 1.74 1.63
C ALA A 85 -4.70 0.50 2.48
N VAL A 86 -3.94 0.23 3.54
CA VAL A 86 -4.22 -0.90 4.46
C VAL A 86 -5.56 -0.71 5.16
N LEU A 87 -5.85 0.48 5.69
CA LEU A 87 -7.12 0.77 6.37
C LEU A 87 -8.31 0.61 5.43
N LEU A 88 -8.24 1.20 4.23
CA LEU A 88 -9.29 1.10 3.22
C LEU A 88 -9.51 -0.36 2.80
N LEU A 89 -8.45 -1.14 2.60
CA LEU A 89 -8.57 -2.54 2.22
C LEU A 89 -9.18 -3.37 3.35
N ALA A 90 -8.75 -3.18 4.60
CA ALA A 90 -9.30 -3.88 5.75
C ALA A 90 -10.79 -3.59 5.96
N LEU A 91 -11.20 -2.32 5.88
CA LEU A 91 -12.61 -1.92 5.96
C LEU A 91 -13.43 -2.46 4.78
N SER A 92 -12.89 -2.38 3.57
CA SER A 92 -13.54 -2.93 2.37
C SER A 92 -13.73 -4.45 2.50
N SER A 93 -12.75 -5.12 3.10
CA SER A 93 -12.80 -6.54 3.31
C SER A 93 -13.94 -6.97 4.25
N HIS A 94 -14.21 -6.18 5.28
CA HIS A 94 -15.28 -6.48 6.22
C HIS A 94 -16.67 -6.07 5.68
N TYR A 95 -16.79 -4.88 5.09
CA TYR A 95 -18.09 -4.30 4.72
C TYR A 95 -18.50 -4.53 3.25
N ILE A 96 -17.54 -4.60 2.32
CA ILE A 96 -17.82 -4.59 0.88
C ILE A 96 -17.66 -5.99 0.27
N PHE A 97 -16.63 -6.74 0.65
CA PHE A 97 -16.33 -8.04 0.04
C PHE A 97 -17.43 -9.09 0.25
N PRO A 98 -18.12 -9.20 1.41
CA PRO A 98 -19.25 -10.12 1.57
C PRO A 98 -20.39 -9.81 0.58
N PHE A 99 -20.72 -8.53 0.42
CA PHE A 99 -21.75 -8.09 -0.53
C PHE A 99 -21.38 -8.42 -1.98
N ILE A 100 -20.12 -8.21 -2.36
CA ILE A 100 -19.63 -8.60 -3.70
C ILE A 100 -19.68 -10.11 -3.88
N ALA A 101 -19.32 -10.89 -2.86
CA ALA A 101 -19.34 -12.35 -2.93
C ALA A 101 -20.77 -12.89 -3.15
N GLU A 102 -21.76 -12.33 -2.45
CA GLU A 102 -23.17 -12.67 -2.66
C GLU A 102 -23.65 -12.31 -4.06
N TRP A 103 -23.33 -11.10 -4.53
CA TRP A 103 -23.74 -10.64 -5.85
C TRP A 103 -23.11 -11.45 -7.00
N THR A 104 -21.83 -11.81 -6.87
CA THR A 104 -21.08 -12.54 -7.91
C THR A 104 -21.22 -14.07 -7.79
N GLY A 105 -21.74 -14.57 -6.66
CA GLY A 105 -21.73 -15.99 -6.31
C GLY A 105 -20.33 -16.54 -5.98
N VAL A 106 -19.31 -15.68 -5.85
CA VAL A 106 -17.92 -16.08 -5.62
C VAL A 106 -17.58 -15.97 -4.12
N ASN A 107 -17.84 -17.05 -3.39
CA ASN A 107 -17.57 -17.15 -1.94
C ASN A 107 -16.10 -16.91 -1.56
N PHE A 108 -15.15 -17.05 -2.49
CA PHE A 108 -13.74 -16.76 -2.21
C PHE A 108 -13.50 -15.30 -1.82
N ILE A 109 -14.27 -14.35 -2.38
CA ILE A 109 -14.10 -12.91 -2.12
C ILE A 109 -14.41 -12.59 -0.65
N ALA A 110 -15.50 -13.14 -0.10
CA ALA A 110 -15.84 -12.99 1.32
C ALA A 110 -14.78 -13.61 2.24
N ARG A 111 -13.98 -14.57 1.75
CA ARG A 111 -12.91 -15.22 2.52
C ARG A 111 -11.61 -14.44 2.53
N LEU A 112 -11.53 -13.31 1.83
CA LEU A 112 -10.40 -12.39 1.92
C LEU A 112 -10.45 -11.50 3.17
N ASP A 113 -11.36 -11.80 4.12
CA ASP A 113 -11.53 -11.07 5.38
C ASP A 113 -10.28 -11.09 6.28
N PHE A 114 -10.11 -9.97 6.98
CA PHE A 114 -9.06 -9.75 7.98
C PHE A 114 -9.57 -9.87 9.42
N PHE A 115 -10.88 -9.90 9.61
CA PHE A 115 -11.54 -9.91 10.92
C PHE A 115 -12.36 -11.19 11.16
#